data_AF-A0A497MV46-F1
#
_entry.id   AF-A0A497MV46-F1
#
_cell.length_a   1.000
_cell.length_b   1.000
_cell.length_c   1.000
_cell.angle_alpha   90.00
_cell.angle_beta   90.00
_cell.angle_gamma   90.00
#
_symmetry.space_group_name_H-M   'P 1'
#
loop_
_entity.id
_entity.type
_entity.pdbx_description
1 polymer ?
#
loop_
_entity_poly.entity_id
_entity_poly.type
_entity_poly.pdbx_seq_one_letter_code
_entity_poly.pdbx_strand_id
1 'polypeptide(L)'
;MEIRKALQVGPKRKIELSRETRLSRPTIDKYIRALQENNEVYSKGRFFHLSKKGLVELERLEFLKSLSQFKPPADRTLLEDNRPVTEIKLSADVVRSRLISEVEKLSGQNILSCYVCGKCSAGCPISSMMDIQPHKAIRLLQLGQEEEVLKSRTIWLCSSCLTCASRCPRGISLAAIMEALRALVLRRGIDHISPSKISPSLLAKVPQLALVSCFRKLSS
;
A
#
# COMPACT_ATOMS: atom_id res chain seq x y z
N MET A 1 -48.24 29.57 7.03
CA MET A 1 -46.85 29.79 7.47
C MET A 1 -46.43 28.54 8.25
N GLU A 2 -46.24 27.37 7.64
CA GLU A 2 -45.12 26.98 6.74
C GLU A 2 -43.76 27.45 7.33
N ILE A 3 -42.78 26.60 7.67
CA ILE A 3 -42.33 25.32 7.10
C ILE A 3 -41.70 24.40 8.17
N ARG A 4 -42.07 23.10 8.18
CA ARG A 4 -41.26 21.95 8.64
C ARG A 4 -40.71 21.22 7.40
N LYS A 5 -39.44 20.81 7.39
CA LYS A 5 -38.92 19.57 6.72
C LYS A 5 -37.44 19.39 7.09
N ALA A 6 -37.12 18.45 7.97
CA ALA A 6 -36.80 17.05 7.66
C ALA A 6 -35.34 16.86 7.18
N LEU A 7 -34.49 16.43 8.12
CA LEU A 7 -33.34 15.57 7.86
C LEU A 7 -33.79 14.42 6.97
N GLN A 8 -33.39 14.43 5.70
CA GLN A 8 -33.50 13.27 4.82
C GLN A 8 -32.17 13.08 4.11
N VAL A 9 -31.45 12.09 4.66
CA VAL A 9 -30.41 11.34 3.99
C VAL A 9 -31.01 10.86 2.65
N GLY A 10 -30.48 11.37 1.54
CA GLY A 10 -30.99 11.11 0.20
C GLY A 10 -30.88 9.62 -0.22
N PRO A 11 -31.68 9.18 -1.20
CA PRO A 11 -32.07 7.79 -1.36
C PRO A 11 -31.04 6.92 -2.11
N LYS A 12 -31.10 5.62 -1.79
CA LYS A 12 -30.44 4.48 -2.42
C LYS A 12 -30.32 4.63 -3.95
N ARG A 13 -29.11 4.46 -4.50
CA ARG A 13 -28.97 3.73 -5.77
C ARG A 13 -28.24 2.44 -5.48
N LYS A 14 -28.99 1.34 -5.58
CA LYS A 14 -28.44 0.04 -5.97
C LYS A 14 -27.58 0.29 -7.21
N ILE A 15 -26.28 0.08 -7.14
CA ILE A 15 -25.54 -0.27 -8.34
C ILE A 15 -25.68 -1.79 -8.42
N GLU A 16 -26.83 -2.23 -8.94
CA GLU A 16 -26.82 -3.47 -9.70
C GLU A 16 -25.80 -3.23 -10.80
N LEU A 17 -24.67 -3.94 -10.77
CA LEU A 17 -23.86 -4.10 -11.98
C LEU A 17 -24.73 -4.87 -12.98
N SER A 18 -25.62 -4.16 -13.66
CA SER A 18 -26.26 -4.67 -14.86
C SER A 18 -25.12 -4.92 -15.85
N ARG A 19 -24.94 -6.20 -16.15
CA ARG A 19 -24.22 -6.67 -17.32
C ARG A 19 -24.57 -5.77 -18.51
N GLU A 20 -23.56 -5.43 -19.30
CA GLU A 20 -23.65 -4.85 -20.65
C GLU A 20 -23.89 -3.34 -20.79
N THR A 21 -22.79 -2.60 -20.92
CA THR A 21 -22.67 -1.63 -22.01
C THR A 21 -21.38 -1.91 -22.78
N ARG A 22 -21.38 -3.05 -23.49
CA ARG A 22 -20.65 -3.15 -24.76
C ARG A 22 -21.29 -2.10 -25.66
N LEU A 23 -20.67 -0.94 -25.82
CA LEU A 23 -20.99 -0.12 -26.98
C LEU A 23 -20.69 -0.98 -28.20
N SER A 24 -21.73 -1.32 -28.95
CA SER A 24 -21.60 -2.11 -30.16
C SER A 24 -20.68 -1.37 -31.13
N ARG A 25 -19.73 -2.09 -31.75
CA ARG A 25 -18.83 -1.59 -32.82
C ARG A 25 -19.50 -0.58 -33.80
N PRO A 26 -20.76 -0.78 -34.27
CA PRO A 26 -21.41 0.19 -35.15
C PRO A 26 -21.57 1.61 -34.57
N THR A 27 -21.60 1.78 -33.25
CA THR A 27 -21.72 3.10 -32.60
C THR A 27 -20.40 3.88 -32.65
N ILE A 28 -19.26 3.17 -32.60
CA ILE A 28 -17.92 3.74 -32.70
C ILE A 28 -17.64 4.16 -34.15
N ASP A 29 -18.00 3.32 -35.12
CA ASP A 29 -17.81 3.62 -36.55
C ASP A 29 -18.66 4.81 -37.01
N LYS A 30 -19.87 4.96 -36.46
CA LYS A 30 -20.73 6.13 -36.70
C LYS A 30 -20.10 7.43 -36.19
N TYR A 31 -19.39 7.36 -35.06
CA TYR A 31 -18.71 8.52 -34.47
C TYR A 31 -17.44 8.90 -35.24
N ILE A 32 -16.70 7.90 -35.75
CA ILE A 32 -15.50 8.11 -36.58
C ILE A 32 -15.87 8.76 -37.93
N ARG A 33 -16.97 8.33 -38.58
CA ARG A 33 -17.42 8.94 -39.85
C ARG A 33 -17.86 10.39 -39.69
N ALA A 34 -18.60 10.71 -38.63
CA ALA A 34 -19.02 12.09 -38.33
C ALA A 34 -17.84 13.06 -38.09
N LEU A 35 -16.68 12.54 -37.66
CA LEU A 35 -15.45 13.32 -37.48
C LEU A 35 -14.66 13.48 -38.78
N GLN A 36 -14.74 12.51 -39.69
CA GLN A 36 -14.10 12.58 -41.01
C GLN A 36 -14.85 13.53 -41.96
N GLU A 37 -16.17 13.61 -41.85
CA GLU A 37 -17.03 14.51 -42.65
C GLU A 37 -16.82 16.00 -42.32
N ASN A 38 -16.29 16.34 -41.14
CA ASN A 38 -16.05 17.72 -40.71
C ASN A 38 -14.61 18.22 -40.97
N ASN A 39 -13.79 17.46 -41.70
CA ASN A 39 -12.34 17.68 -41.79
C ASN A 39 -11.88 18.47 -43.04
N GLU A 40 -12.78 19.11 -43.79
CA GLU A 40 -12.44 19.96 -44.94
C GLU A 40 -12.09 21.43 -44.58
N VAL A 41 -11.59 21.69 -43.36
CA VAL A 41 -11.05 23.03 -43.03
C VAL A 41 -9.61 22.92 -42.54
N TYR A 42 -8.75 22.22 -43.29
CA TYR A 42 -7.31 22.21 -43.04
C TYR A 42 -6.50 22.18 -44.33
N SER A 43 -6.49 23.30 -45.07
CA SER A 43 -5.32 23.62 -45.89
C SER A 43 -5.00 25.11 -45.81
N LYS A 44 -3.72 25.39 -45.57
CA LYS A 44 -3.04 26.71 -45.49
C LYS A 44 -3.02 27.41 -44.12
N GLY A 45 -2.04 26.98 -43.32
CA GLY A 45 -1.04 27.88 -42.70
C GLY A 45 -1.55 29.04 -41.85
N ARG A 46 -1.73 28.80 -40.56
CA ARG A 46 -1.53 29.79 -39.49
C ARG A 46 -1.35 29.07 -38.16
N PHE A 47 -0.31 29.44 -37.41
CA PHE A 47 -0.08 28.96 -36.05
C PHE A 47 -1.32 29.25 -35.19
N PHE A 48 -1.92 28.22 -34.59
CA PHE A 48 -2.94 28.38 -33.56
C PHE A 48 -2.44 27.81 -32.24
N HIS A 49 -2.41 28.68 -31.22
CA HIS A 49 -2.32 28.27 -29.82
C HIS A 49 -3.48 27.32 -29.50
N LEU A 50 -3.19 26.03 -29.31
CA LEU A 50 -4.14 25.09 -28.73
C LEU A 50 -4.41 25.50 -27.28
N SER A 51 -5.67 25.78 -26.93
CA SER A 51 -6.06 25.99 -25.53
C SER A 51 -5.74 24.74 -24.71
N LYS A 52 -5.51 24.89 -23.39
CA LYS A 52 -5.23 23.76 -22.47
C LYS A 52 -6.22 22.60 -22.59
N LYS A 53 -7.45 22.83 -23.07
CA LYS A 53 -8.44 21.76 -23.35
C LYS A 53 -8.05 20.87 -24.54
N GLY A 54 -7.48 21.44 -25.61
CA GLY A 54 -7.07 20.69 -26.81
C GLY A 54 -5.86 19.79 -26.60
N LEU A 55 -4.95 20.16 -25.68
CA LEU A 55 -3.81 19.33 -25.28
C LEU A 55 -4.25 18.09 -24.50
N VAL A 56 -5.21 18.25 -23.58
CA VAL A 56 -5.80 17.13 -22.81
C VAL A 56 -6.55 16.15 -23.72
N GLU A 57 -7.16 16.64 -24.79
CA GLU A 57 -7.92 15.82 -25.74
C GLU A 57 -6.99 15.00 -26.65
N LEU A 58 -5.83 15.55 -27.04
CA LEU A 58 -4.77 14.84 -27.76
C LEU A 58 -4.09 13.76 -26.90
N GLU A 59 -3.74 14.06 -25.65
CA GLU A 59 -3.21 13.06 -24.70
C GLU A 59 -4.22 11.94 -24.43
N ARG A 60 -5.51 12.28 -24.33
CA ARG A 60 -6.60 11.32 -24.18
C ARG A 60 -6.77 10.44 -25.42
N LEU A 61 -6.57 10.99 -26.61
CA LEU A 61 -6.59 10.24 -27.88
C LEU A 61 -5.38 9.31 -28.00
N GLU A 62 -4.19 9.74 -27.59
CA GLU A 62 -2.99 8.87 -27.53
C GLU A 62 -3.15 7.75 -26.50
N PHE A 63 -3.71 8.05 -25.33
CA PHE A 63 -4.03 7.04 -24.31
C PHE A 63 -5.09 6.05 -24.79
N LEU A 64 -6.15 6.51 -25.45
CA LEU A 64 -7.18 5.63 -26.02
C LEU A 64 -6.63 4.78 -27.18
N LYS A 65 -5.72 5.33 -28.00
CA LYS A 65 -4.99 4.55 -29.02
C LYS A 65 -4.11 3.49 -28.38
N SER A 66 -3.40 3.78 -27.28
CA SER A 66 -2.59 2.78 -26.59
C SER A 66 -3.44 1.67 -25.96
N LEU A 67 -4.62 2.01 -25.42
CA LEU A 67 -5.59 1.04 -24.93
C LEU A 67 -6.20 0.16 -26.05
N SER A 68 -6.38 0.71 -27.25
CA SER A 68 -6.82 -0.09 -28.41
C SER A 68 -5.76 -1.08 -28.90
N GLN A 69 -4.48 -0.79 -28.64
CA GLN A 69 -3.34 -1.66 -28.93
C GLN A 69 -3.06 -2.67 -27.81
N PHE A 70 -3.57 -2.43 -26.60
CA PHE A 70 -3.54 -3.39 -25.50
C PHE A 70 -4.49 -4.56 -25.81
N LYS A 71 -3.98 -5.52 -26.58
CA LYS A 71 -4.63 -6.82 -26.76
C LYS A 71 -4.28 -7.65 -25.51
N PRO A 72 -5.24 -7.93 -24.60
CA PRO A 72 -4.97 -8.87 -23.52
C PRO A 72 -4.45 -10.18 -24.14
N PRO A 73 -3.43 -10.83 -23.56
CA PRO A 73 -2.88 -12.06 -24.12
C PRO A 73 -4.02 -13.05 -24.38
N ALA A 74 -4.07 -13.58 -25.61
CA ALA A 74 -5.09 -14.53 -26.05
C ALA A 74 -4.99 -15.87 -25.30
N ASP A 75 -3.79 -16.14 -24.81
CA ASP A 75 -3.47 -17.10 -23.79
C ASP A 75 -4.10 -16.63 -22.46
N ARG A 76 -5.27 -17.19 -22.14
CA ARG A 76 -5.82 -17.22 -20.78
C ARG A 76 -5.48 -18.55 -20.12
N THR A 77 -4.35 -19.14 -20.47
CA THR A 77 -3.80 -20.26 -19.70
C THR A 77 -3.59 -19.66 -18.32
N LEU A 78 -4.33 -20.19 -17.35
CA LEU A 78 -4.04 -19.95 -15.95
C LEU A 78 -2.55 -20.21 -15.84
N LEU A 79 -1.74 -19.16 -15.61
CA LEU A 79 -0.35 -19.35 -15.25
C LEU A 79 -0.39 -20.40 -14.15
N GLU A 80 0.16 -21.59 -14.41
CA GLU A 80 0.21 -22.65 -13.41
C GLU A 80 1.01 -22.08 -12.25
N ASP A 81 0.27 -21.57 -11.28
CA ASP A 81 0.80 -20.85 -10.16
C ASP A 81 1.35 -21.90 -9.19
N ASN A 82 2.54 -22.41 -9.53
CA ASN A 82 3.30 -23.37 -8.76
C ASN A 82 3.89 -22.76 -7.48
N ARG A 83 3.38 -21.59 -7.04
CA ARG A 83 3.68 -21.07 -5.70
C ARG A 83 3.10 -22.05 -4.68
N PRO A 84 3.89 -22.50 -3.69
CA PRO A 84 3.39 -23.38 -2.65
C PRO A 84 2.21 -22.68 -1.94
N VAL A 85 1.02 -23.27 -2.06
CA VAL A 85 -0.16 -22.79 -1.33
C VAL A 85 0.05 -23.15 0.13
N THR A 86 0.43 -22.18 0.94
CA THR A 86 0.51 -22.36 2.38
C THR A 86 -0.92 -22.38 2.93
N GLU A 87 -1.37 -23.52 3.45
CA GLU A 87 -2.68 -23.63 4.09
C GLU A 87 -2.69 -22.76 5.37
N ILE A 88 -3.48 -21.68 5.36
CA ILE A 88 -3.62 -20.79 6.52
C ILE A 88 -4.85 -21.21 7.32
N LYS A 89 -4.65 -21.73 8.53
CA LYS A 89 -5.73 -22.04 9.47
C LYS A 89 -6.11 -20.78 10.26
N LEU A 90 -7.27 -20.21 9.95
CA LEU A 90 -7.82 -19.04 10.63
C LEU A 90 -8.81 -19.47 11.71
N SER A 91 -8.54 -19.09 12.96
CA SER A 91 -9.48 -19.18 14.07
C SER A 91 -9.49 -17.87 14.86
N ALA A 92 -10.52 -17.67 15.69
CA ALA A 92 -10.58 -16.48 16.55
C ALA A 92 -9.38 -16.40 17.51
N ASP A 93 -8.92 -17.56 18.00
CA ASP A 93 -7.78 -17.66 18.92
C ASP A 93 -6.44 -17.32 18.24
N VAL A 94 -6.29 -17.71 16.97
CA VAL A 94 -5.10 -17.38 16.15
C VAL A 94 -5.03 -15.88 15.88
N VAL A 95 -6.17 -15.24 15.58
CA VAL A 95 -6.22 -13.79 15.30
C VAL A 95 -6.07 -12.95 16.56
N ARG A 96 -6.54 -13.45 17.71
CA ARG A 96 -6.47 -12.79 19.03
C ARG A 96 -5.45 -13.48 19.94
N SER A 97 -4.29 -13.79 19.40
CA SER A 97 -3.24 -14.42 20.17
C SER A 97 -2.75 -13.51 21.30
N ARG A 98 -2.05 -14.13 22.26
CA ARG A 98 -1.39 -13.42 23.36
C ARG A 98 -0.42 -12.34 22.86
N LEU A 99 0.38 -12.65 21.84
CA LEU A 99 1.37 -11.71 21.31
C LEU A 99 0.69 -10.53 20.61
N ILE A 100 -0.38 -10.75 19.84
CA ILE A 100 -1.13 -9.64 19.26
C ILE A 100 -1.64 -8.70 20.36
N SER A 101 -2.19 -9.25 21.44
CA SER A 101 -2.61 -8.43 22.59
C SER A 101 -1.44 -7.68 23.25
N GLU A 102 -0.27 -8.30 23.39
CA GLU A 102 0.94 -7.64 23.92
C GLU A 102 1.44 -6.52 22.99
N VAL A 103 1.43 -6.74 21.68
CA VAL A 103 1.82 -5.72 20.69
C VAL A 103 0.84 -4.55 20.71
N GLU A 104 -0.47 -4.80 20.75
CA GLU A 104 -1.48 -3.73 20.82
C GLU A 104 -1.33 -2.92 22.12
N LYS A 105 -1.08 -3.58 23.26
CA LYS A 105 -0.82 -2.91 24.55
C LYS A 105 0.44 -2.04 24.51
N LEU A 106 1.55 -2.55 23.97
CA LEU A 106 2.82 -1.83 23.92
C LEU A 106 2.82 -0.69 22.89
N SER A 107 2.18 -0.90 21.74
CA SER A 107 2.14 0.08 20.66
C SER A 107 1.01 1.10 20.79
N GLY A 108 -0.02 0.79 21.60
CA GLY A 108 -1.27 1.56 21.65
C GLY A 108 -2.06 1.57 20.34
N GLN A 109 -1.78 0.61 19.44
CA GLN A 109 -2.40 0.54 18.11
C GLN A 109 -3.40 -0.61 18.05
N ASN A 110 -4.49 -0.44 17.31
CA ASN A 110 -5.41 -1.51 16.97
C ASN A 110 -5.01 -2.12 15.61
N ILE A 111 -4.47 -3.33 15.62
CA ILE A 111 -3.93 -4.03 14.43
C ILE A 111 -5.07 -4.39 13.45
N LEU A 112 -6.21 -4.81 13.98
CA LEU A 112 -7.37 -5.22 13.19
C LEU A 112 -8.05 -4.04 12.46
N SER A 113 -7.78 -2.80 12.86
CA SER A 113 -8.32 -1.60 12.22
C SER A 113 -7.72 -1.31 10.83
N CYS A 114 -6.61 -1.97 10.49
CA CYS A 114 -5.93 -1.82 9.20
C CYS A 114 -6.68 -2.57 8.08
N TYR A 115 -6.96 -1.91 6.97
CA TYR A 115 -7.52 -2.53 5.77
C TYR A 115 -6.48 -2.75 4.64
N VAL A 116 -5.18 -2.64 4.97
CA VAL A 116 -4.05 -3.01 4.10
C VAL A 116 -3.97 -2.18 2.80
N CYS A 117 -4.13 -0.86 2.90
CA CYS A 117 -4.08 0.04 1.73
C CYS A 117 -2.71 0.20 1.06
N GLY A 118 -1.62 -0.24 1.69
CA GLY A 118 -0.26 -0.15 1.12
C GLY A 118 0.44 1.23 1.21
N LYS A 119 -0.24 2.32 1.61
CA LYS A 119 0.37 3.67 1.68
C LYS A 119 1.64 3.74 2.52
N CYS A 120 1.70 2.97 3.60
CA CYS A 120 2.86 2.89 4.48
C CYS A 120 4.09 2.32 3.77
N SER A 121 3.91 1.32 2.91
CA SER A 121 5.01 0.73 2.14
C SER A 121 5.43 1.63 0.99
N ALA A 122 4.47 2.24 0.29
CA ALA A 122 4.77 3.20 -0.76
C ALA A 122 5.52 4.44 -0.24
N GLY A 123 5.28 4.85 1.01
CA GLY A 123 5.99 5.96 1.64
C GLY A 123 7.26 5.59 2.40
N CYS A 124 7.61 4.30 2.51
CA CYS A 124 8.75 3.88 3.31
C CYS A 124 10.05 4.07 2.51
N PRO A 125 11.03 4.85 3.02
CA PRO A 125 12.26 5.15 2.27
C PRO A 125 13.18 3.93 2.09
N ILE A 126 12.97 2.89 2.88
CA ILE A 126 13.81 1.68 2.91
C ILE A 126 13.00 0.42 2.56
N SER A 127 11.82 0.57 1.95
CA SER A 127 10.95 -0.57 1.63
C SER A 127 11.59 -1.60 0.73
N SER A 128 12.52 -1.19 -0.13
CA SER A 128 13.26 -2.06 -1.05
C SER A 128 14.27 -2.96 -0.36
N MET A 129 14.75 -2.61 0.84
CA MET A 129 15.68 -3.41 1.62
C MET A 129 14.97 -4.36 2.60
N MET A 130 13.67 -4.12 2.84
CA MET A 130 12.83 -4.96 3.69
C MET A 130 12.47 -6.25 2.97
N ASP A 131 12.59 -7.36 3.70
CA ASP A 131 12.11 -8.69 3.29
C ASP A 131 10.57 -8.76 3.27
N ILE A 132 9.91 -8.08 4.22
CA ILE A 132 8.45 -7.98 4.29
C ILE A 132 8.06 -6.50 4.26
N GLN A 133 7.29 -6.10 3.26
CA GLN A 133 6.84 -4.70 3.20
C GLN A 133 5.94 -4.35 4.40
N PRO A 134 5.95 -3.10 4.89
CA PRO A 134 5.20 -2.71 6.10
C PRO A 134 3.70 -3.08 6.10
N HIS A 135 3.00 -2.96 4.96
CA HIS A 135 1.60 -3.36 4.85
C HIS A 135 1.40 -4.88 4.89
N LYS A 136 2.39 -5.67 4.42
CA LYS A 136 2.36 -7.12 4.50
C LYS A 136 2.61 -7.58 5.93
N ALA A 137 3.53 -6.93 6.65
CA ALA A 137 3.81 -7.25 8.05
C ALA A 137 2.55 -7.15 8.92
N ILE A 138 1.78 -6.05 8.80
CA ILE A 138 0.52 -5.93 9.53
C ILE A 138 -0.53 -6.95 9.07
N ARG A 139 -0.56 -7.30 7.78
CA ARG A 139 -1.45 -8.35 7.28
C ARG A 139 -1.10 -9.72 7.89
N LEU A 140 0.18 -10.06 8.01
CA LEU A 140 0.63 -11.30 8.65
C LEU A 140 0.22 -11.33 10.13
N LEU A 141 0.37 -10.21 10.85
CA LEU A 141 -0.12 -10.08 12.23
C LEU A 141 -1.64 -10.32 12.32
N GLN A 142 -2.43 -9.74 11.40
CA GLN A 142 -3.88 -9.98 11.36
C GLN A 142 -4.26 -11.43 11.07
N LEU A 143 -3.41 -12.16 10.37
CA LEU A 143 -3.59 -13.58 10.04
C LEU A 143 -3.04 -14.51 11.13
N GLY A 144 -2.49 -13.96 12.23
CA GLY A 144 -1.83 -14.73 13.28
C GLY A 144 -0.51 -15.38 12.85
N GLN A 145 0.07 -14.96 11.72
CA GLN A 145 1.38 -15.42 11.24
C GLN A 145 2.51 -14.61 11.88
N GLU A 146 2.53 -14.61 13.20
CA GLU A 146 3.40 -13.77 14.01
C GLU A 146 4.86 -14.17 13.91
N GLU A 147 5.14 -15.48 13.83
CA GLU A 147 6.49 -16.01 13.72
C GLU A 147 7.20 -15.47 12.47
N GLU A 148 6.50 -15.38 11.35
CA GLU A 148 7.05 -14.83 10.10
C GLU A 148 7.46 -13.37 10.27
N VAL A 149 6.66 -12.60 11.02
CA VAL A 149 6.98 -11.20 11.31
C VAL A 149 8.15 -11.08 12.29
N LEU A 150 8.23 -11.95 13.29
CA LEU A 150 9.32 -11.95 14.27
C LEU A 150 10.67 -12.39 13.68
N LYS A 151 10.65 -13.36 12.75
CA LYS A 151 11.86 -13.83 12.03
C LYS A 151 12.31 -12.83 10.95
N SER A 152 11.44 -11.92 10.56
CA SER A 152 11.71 -10.93 9.52
C SER A 152 12.77 -9.91 9.92
N ARG A 153 13.64 -9.54 8.97
CA ARG A 153 14.60 -8.44 9.16
C ARG A 153 13.90 -7.08 9.22
N THR A 154 12.66 -7.00 8.73
CA THR A 154 11.88 -5.76 8.60
C THR A 154 11.72 -5.02 9.92
N ILE A 155 11.49 -5.75 11.03
CA ILE A 155 11.34 -5.15 12.36
C ILE A 155 12.62 -4.39 12.78
N TRP A 156 13.78 -4.92 12.39
CA TRP A 156 15.12 -4.39 12.68
C TRP A 156 15.59 -3.36 11.64
N LEU A 157 15.05 -3.37 10.43
CA LEU A 157 15.35 -2.35 9.43
C LEU A 157 14.56 -1.08 9.66
N CYS A 158 13.33 -1.18 10.18
CA CYS A 158 12.46 -0.04 10.46
C CYS A 158 13.22 1.10 11.16
N SER A 159 13.30 2.27 10.52
CA SER A 159 13.99 3.45 11.04
C SER A 159 13.14 4.25 12.04
N SER A 160 11.91 3.82 12.30
CA SER A 160 10.93 4.55 13.13
C SER A 160 10.72 6.01 12.70
N CYS A 161 10.87 6.31 11.40
CA CYS A 161 10.71 7.66 10.84
C CYS A 161 9.28 8.21 10.83
N LEU A 162 8.30 7.45 11.34
CA LEU A 162 6.88 7.83 11.48
C LEU A 162 6.12 8.19 10.17
N THR A 163 6.74 8.09 8.99
CA THR A 163 6.07 8.35 7.70
C THR A 163 4.82 7.49 7.49
N CYS A 164 4.82 6.27 8.01
CA CYS A 164 3.66 5.40 7.98
C CYS A 164 2.48 5.95 8.79
N ALA A 165 2.73 6.57 9.94
CA ALA A 165 1.70 7.13 10.81
C ALA A 165 1.07 8.38 10.18
N SER A 166 1.89 9.28 9.62
CA SER A 166 1.39 10.53 9.02
C SER A 166 0.53 10.32 7.78
N ARG A 167 0.75 9.22 7.04
CA ARG A 167 0.03 8.91 5.80
C ARG A 167 -1.12 7.93 5.99
N CYS A 168 -1.30 7.37 7.18
CA CYS A 168 -2.28 6.33 7.42
C CYS A 168 -3.69 6.92 7.52
N PRO A 169 -4.64 6.55 6.64
CA PRO A 169 -6.03 7.02 6.73
C PRO A 169 -6.79 6.44 7.93
N ARG A 170 -6.24 5.42 8.59
CA ARG A 170 -6.77 4.81 9.82
C ARG A 170 -6.06 5.30 11.09
N GLY A 171 -5.06 6.17 10.96
CA GLY A 171 -4.29 6.67 12.11
C GLY A 171 -3.35 5.64 12.74
N ILE A 172 -3.06 4.53 12.06
CA ILE A 172 -2.19 3.47 12.60
C ILE A 172 -0.71 3.82 12.41
N SER A 173 0.04 3.75 13.50
CA SER A 173 1.51 3.87 13.49
C SER A 173 2.18 2.50 13.38
N LEU A 174 2.63 2.13 12.18
CA LEU A 174 3.45 0.93 12.01
C LEU A 174 4.80 1.05 12.70
N ALA A 175 5.35 2.26 12.86
CA ALA A 175 6.57 2.46 13.61
C ALA A 175 6.42 2.02 15.08
N ALA A 176 5.30 2.37 15.73
CA ALA A 176 4.99 1.94 17.09
C ALA A 176 4.81 0.42 17.18
N ILE A 177 4.15 -0.19 16.18
CA ILE A 177 4.00 -1.66 16.11
C ILE A 177 5.36 -2.35 15.97
N MET A 178 6.24 -1.84 15.09
CA MET A 178 7.59 -2.41 14.90
C MET A 178 8.48 -2.25 16.14
N GLU A 179 8.36 -1.13 16.86
CA GLU A 179 9.04 -0.92 18.14
C GLU A 179 8.53 -1.91 19.21
N ALA A 180 7.21 -2.10 19.31
CA ALA A 180 6.61 -3.08 20.22
C ALA A 180 7.09 -4.51 19.93
N LEU A 181 7.12 -4.90 18.65
CA LEU A 181 7.65 -6.21 18.23
C LEU A 181 9.13 -6.37 18.63
N ARG A 182 9.98 -5.37 18.38
CA ARG A 182 11.39 -5.40 18.80
C ARG A 182 11.51 -5.53 20.32
N ALA A 183 10.76 -4.74 21.07
CA ALA A 183 10.77 -4.80 22.53
C ALA A 183 10.38 -6.20 23.05
N LEU A 184 9.41 -6.85 22.44
CA LEU A 184 9.02 -8.22 22.81
C LEU A 184 10.12 -9.25 22.50
N VAL A 185 10.86 -9.09 21.41
CA VAL A 185 12.00 -9.97 21.08
C VAL A 185 13.15 -9.75 22.07
N LEU A 186 13.53 -8.50 22.31
CA LEU A 186 14.61 -8.14 23.24
C LEU A 186 14.30 -8.60 24.67
N ARG A 187 13.05 -8.47 25.13
CA ARG A 187 12.61 -8.96 26.46
C ARG A 187 12.69 -10.49 26.62
N ARG A 188 12.80 -11.25 25.51
CA ARG A 188 13.05 -12.70 25.55
C ARG A 188 14.55 -13.03 25.69
N GLY A 189 15.41 -12.02 25.88
CA GLY A 189 16.85 -12.18 26.01
C GLY A 189 17.58 -12.35 24.68
N ILE A 190 16.95 -11.99 23.56
CA ILE A 190 17.53 -12.11 22.22
C ILE A 190 18.14 -10.76 21.85
N ASP A 191 19.31 -10.46 22.41
CA ASP A 191 20.09 -9.27 22.05
C ASP A 191 20.87 -9.52 20.76
N HIS A 192 20.89 -8.52 19.88
CA HIS A 192 21.73 -8.55 18.66
C HIS A 192 23.13 -8.00 18.92
N ILE A 193 23.29 -7.15 19.93
CA ILE A 193 24.57 -6.57 20.35
C ILE A 193 24.63 -6.57 21.87
N SER A 194 25.75 -7.05 22.43
CA SER A 194 26.06 -6.88 23.85
C SER A 194 27.08 -5.74 24.01
N PRO A 195 26.79 -4.68 24.81
CA PRO A 195 27.72 -3.57 25.03
C PRO A 195 29.11 -4.01 25.49
N SER A 196 29.17 -5.02 26.38
CA SER A 196 30.42 -5.54 26.94
C SER A 196 31.32 -6.27 25.94
N LYS A 197 30.80 -6.66 24.77
CA LYS A 197 31.55 -7.40 23.74
C LYS A 197 32.12 -6.50 22.63
N ILE A 198 31.94 -5.18 22.74
CA ILE A 198 32.43 -4.24 21.72
C ILE A 198 33.92 -3.98 21.93
N SER A 199 34.71 -4.07 20.86
CA SER A 199 36.14 -3.83 20.94
C SER A 199 36.47 -2.37 21.31
N PRO A 200 37.50 -2.11 22.13
CA PRO A 200 37.93 -0.75 22.47
C PRO A 200 38.30 0.09 21.22
N SER A 201 38.86 -0.55 20.20
CA SER A 201 39.20 0.08 18.93
C SER A 201 38.00 0.53 18.12
N LEU A 202 36.85 -0.14 18.26
CA LEU A 202 35.60 0.26 17.62
C LEU A 202 34.93 1.39 18.42
N LEU A 203 34.93 1.31 19.75
CA LEU A 203 34.40 2.38 20.62
C LEU A 203 35.08 3.73 20.37
N ALA A 204 36.38 3.74 20.10
CA ALA A 204 37.12 4.95 19.79
C ALA A 204 36.76 5.58 18.42
N LYS A 205 36.23 4.80 17.47
CA LYS A 205 35.93 5.25 16.09
C LYS A 205 34.47 5.60 15.88
N VAL A 206 33.57 4.97 16.62
CA VAL A 206 32.12 5.11 16.40
C VAL A 206 31.60 6.34 17.14
N PRO A 207 30.81 7.22 16.49
CA PRO A 207 30.17 8.33 17.17
C PRO A 207 29.24 7.85 18.30
N GLN A 208 29.23 8.56 19.43
CA GLN A 208 28.39 8.21 20.58
C GLN A 208 26.91 8.07 20.21
N LEU A 209 26.42 8.92 19.29
CA LEU A 209 25.04 8.88 18.81
C LEU A 209 24.71 7.55 18.10
N ALA A 210 25.66 6.99 17.36
CA ALA A 210 25.50 5.71 16.69
C ALA A 210 25.43 4.56 17.71
N LEU A 211 26.26 4.61 18.76
CA LEU A 211 26.20 3.62 19.86
C LEU A 211 24.85 3.66 20.59
N VAL A 212 24.39 4.84 20.99
CA VAL A 212 23.08 4.99 21.67
C VAL A 212 21.94 4.49 20.79
N SER A 213 21.95 4.85 19.49
CA SER A 213 20.94 4.38 18.54
C SER A 213 20.96 2.86 18.37
N CYS A 214 22.15 2.26 18.25
CA CYS A 214 22.34 0.82 18.18
C CYS A 214 21.83 0.13 19.44
N PHE A 215 22.25 0.56 20.63
CA PHE A 215 21.83 -0.06 21.89
C PHE A 215 20.33 0.03 22.10
N ARG A 216 19.71 1.20 21.85
CA ARG A 216 18.25 1.36 21.91
C ARG A 216 17.53 0.36 21.01
N LYS A 217 18.11 0.02 19.86
CA LYS A 217 17.46 -0.81 18.86
C LYS A 217 17.78 -2.30 18.99
N LEU A 218 18.94 -2.67 19.54
CA LEU A 218 19.54 -4.00 19.40
C LEU A 218 19.92 -4.66 20.73
N SER A 219 19.75 -3.97 21.86
CA SER A 219 20.00 -4.47 23.21
C SER A 219 18.77 -4.23 24.09
N SER A 220 18.45 -5.20 24.94
CA SER A 220 17.50 -5.07 26.05
C SER A 220 18.03 -4.20 27.19
#